data_AF-A0A972L2E5-F1
#
_entry.id   AF-A0A972L2E5-F1
#
_cell.length_a   1.000
_cell.length_b   1.000
_cell.length_c   1.000
_cell.angle_alpha   90.00
_cell.angle_beta   90.00
_cell.angle_gamma   90.00
#
_symmetry.space_group_name_H-M   'P 1'
#
loop_
_entity.id
_entity.type
_entity.pdbx_description
1 polymer ?
#
loop_
_entity_poly.entity_id
_entity_poly.type
_entity_poly.pdbx_seq_one_letter_code
_entity_poly.pdbx_strand_id
1 'polypeptide(L)'
;MKFTTFKTPKPKRFSYRPRYYDKAKEERERRKAEMGYESSLGHNDSLRSRISVRWGKDDEKETKSKTAIFYYLIYAALIIGSIYFIFFTDFVDNLVALFGIRK
;
A
#
# COMPACT_ATOMS: atom_id res chain seq x y z
N MET A 1 -9.05 55.83 -31.56
CA MET A 1 -8.34 54.53 -31.64
C MET A 1 -8.50 53.81 -30.31
N LYS A 2 -8.91 52.53 -30.31
CA LYS A 2 -9.15 51.76 -29.08
C LYS A 2 -8.05 50.69 -28.95
N PHE A 3 -7.20 50.82 -27.94
CA PHE A 3 -6.19 49.82 -27.59
C PHE A 3 -6.83 48.76 -26.67
N THR A 4 -7.00 47.54 -27.17
CA THR A 4 -7.52 46.41 -26.36
C THR A 4 -6.38 45.45 -26.01
N THR A 5 -6.07 45.32 -24.73
CA THR A 5 -4.93 44.54 -24.19
C THR A 5 -5.25 43.08 -23.84
N PHE A 6 -6.50 42.63 -23.95
CA PHE A 6 -6.88 41.25 -23.66
C PHE A 6 -7.30 40.49 -24.93
N LYS A 7 -6.33 39.84 -25.58
CA LYS A 7 -6.59 38.87 -26.66
C LYS A 7 -6.72 37.48 -26.04
N THR A 8 -7.94 36.99 -25.85
CA THR A 8 -8.16 35.59 -25.48
C THR A 8 -7.80 34.69 -26.67
N PRO A 9 -6.82 33.78 -26.55
CA PRO A 9 -6.51 32.85 -27.63
C PRO A 9 -7.71 31.96 -27.90
N LYS A 10 -8.02 31.72 -29.17
CA LYS A 10 -9.10 30.79 -29.55
C LYS A 10 -8.76 29.39 -29.00
N PRO A 11 -9.71 28.69 -28.38
CA PRO A 11 -9.47 27.34 -27.88
C PRO A 11 -9.06 26.43 -29.03
N LYS A 12 -8.00 25.62 -28.82
CA LYS A 12 -7.57 24.61 -29.80
C LYS A 12 -8.69 23.58 -29.97
N ARG A 13 -9.07 23.30 -31.22
CA ARG A 13 -10.02 22.23 -31.53
C ARG A 13 -9.28 20.90 -31.46
N PHE A 14 -9.72 20.01 -30.58
CA PHE A 14 -9.19 18.66 -30.49
C PHE A 14 -10.05 17.73 -31.36
N SER A 15 -9.42 16.99 -32.27
CA SER A 15 -10.08 15.91 -33.00
C SER A 15 -10.06 14.67 -32.10
N TYR A 16 -11.14 14.47 -31.34
CA TYR A 16 -11.32 13.28 -30.53
C TYR A 16 -12.00 12.20 -31.37
N ARG A 17 -11.30 11.09 -31.61
CA ARG A 17 -11.91 9.88 -32.14
C ARG A 17 -12.35 9.03 -30.95
N PRO A 18 -13.66 8.87 -30.69
CA PRO A 18 -14.12 7.99 -29.63
C PRO A 18 -13.62 6.58 -29.93
N ARG A 19 -13.03 5.94 -28.94
CA ARG A 19 -12.65 4.53 -29.00
C ARG A 19 -13.54 3.79 -28.03
N TYR A 20 -14.15 2.71 -28.51
CA TYR A 20 -14.92 1.82 -27.65
C TYR A 20 -13.98 0.96 -26.82
N TYR A 21 -14.45 0.64 -25.62
CA TYR A 21 -13.80 -0.32 -24.75
C TYR A 21 -13.90 -1.72 -25.35
N ASP A 22 -12.78 -2.42 -25.45
CA ASP A 22 -12.70 -3.82 -25.89
C ASP A 22 -12.07 -4.65 -24.76
N LYS A 23 -12.93 -5.39 -24.06
CA LYS A 23 -12.55 -6.24 -22.93
C LYS A 23 -11.58 -7.35 -23.33
N ALA A 24 -11.78 -7.96 -24.50
CA ALA A 24 -10.96 -9.07 -24.97
C ALA A 24 -9.54 -8.62 -25.34
N LYS A 25 -9.38 -7.35 -25.71
CA LYS A 25 -8.06 -6.74 -25.94
C LYS A 25 -7.33 -6.50 -24.62
N GLU A 26 -7.99 -5.89 -23.64
CA GLU A 26 -7.38 -5.58 -22.34
C GLU A 26 -6.94 -6.85 -21.59
N GLU A 27 -7.75 -7.91 -21.60
CA GLU A 27 -7.40 -9.18 -20.95
C GLU A 27 -6.19 -9.86 -21.59
N ARG A 28 -6.01 -9.74 -22.91
CA ARG A 28 -4.84 -10.27 -23.61
C ARG A 28 -3.59 -9.45 -23.29
N GLU A 29 -3.71 -8.14 -23.22
CA GLU A 29 -2.62 -7.24 -22.83
C GLU A 29 -2.20 -7.50 -21.38
N ARG A 30 -3.16 -7.64 -20.46
CA ARG A 30 -2.91 -8.02 -19.07
C ARG A 30 -2.17 -9.36 -18.95
N ARG A 31 -2.64 -10.40 -19.65
CA ARG A 31 -1.97 -11.72 -19.65
C ARG A 31 -0.55 -11.66 -20.23
N LYS A 32 -0.32 -10.85 -21.26
CA LYS A 32 1.04 -10.64 -21.80
C LYS A 32 1.97 -9.96 -20.81
N ALA A 33 1.45 -8.97 -20.07
CA ALA A 33 2.16 -8.28 -19.01
C ALA A 33 2.55 -9.24 -17.86
N GLU A 34 1.60 -10.06 -17.42
CA GLU A 34 1.83 -11.07 -16.37
C GLU A 34 2.87 -12.13 -16.78
N MET A 35 2.93 -12.49 -18.06
CA MET A 35 3.92 -13.44 -18.61
C MET A 35 5.30 -12.83 -18.90
N GLY A 36 5.52 -11.54 -18.62
CA GLY A 36 6.83 -10.91 -18.74
C GLY A 36 7.35 -10.71 -20.17
N TYR A 37 6.48 -10.78 -21.19
CA TYR A 37 6.84 -10.52 -22.60
C TYR A 37 7.10 -9.02 -22.90
N GLU A 38 7.22 -8.19 -21.86
CA GLU A 38 7.14 -6.74 -21.92
C GLU A 38 8.50 -6.04 -21.73
N SER A 39 9.54 -6.51 -22.40
CA SER A 39 10.79 -5.73 -22.49
C SER A 39 10.65 -4.45 -23.33
N SER A 40 9.50 -4.23 -23.98
CA SER A 40 9.19 -3.02 -24.76
C SER A 40 7.74 -2.57 -24.60
N LEU A 41 7.30 -2.37 -23.36
CA LEU A 41 6.06 -1.64 -23.13
C LEU A 41 6.20 -0.21 -23.67
N GLY A 42 5.29 0.19 -24.55
CA GLY A 42 5.21 1.58 -24.98
C GLY A 42 5.02 2.51 -23.78
N HIS A 43 5.60 3.71 -23.82
CA HIS A 43 5.50 4.71 -22.74
C HIS A 43 4.06 4.89 -22.22
N ASN A 44 3.07 4.84 -23.12
CA ASN A 44 1.65 4.98 -22.79
C ASN A 44 1.09 3.85 -21.91
N ASP A 45 1.56 2.62 -22.08
CA ASP A 45 1.04 1.47 -21.33
C ASP A 45 1.63 1.45 -19.92
N SER A 46 2.91 1.82 -19.79
CA SER A 46 3.52 2.06 -18.47
C SER A 46 2.84 3.21 -17.71
N LEU A 47 2.36 4.23 -18.42
CA LEU A 47 1.59 5.31 -17.82
C LEU A 47 0.22 4.81 -17.36
N ARG A 48 -0.47 4.03 -18.19
CA ARG A 48 -1.78 3.43 -17.87
C ARG A 48 -1.72 2.53 -16.64
N SER A 49 -0.72 1.66 -16.54
CA SER A 49 -0.55 0.78 -15.39
C SER A 49 -0.24 1.55 -14.11
N ARG A 50 0.58 2.61 -14.18
CA ARG A 50 0.83 3.50 -13.03
C ARG A 50 -0.44 4.22 -12.59
N ILE A 51 -1.27 4.69 -13.53
CA ILE A 51 -2.54 5.35 -13.22
C ILE A 51 -3.51 4.37 -12.57
N SER A 52 -3.68 3.16 -13.12
CA SER A 52 -4.59 2.15 -12.56
C SER A 52 -4.18 1.72 -11.16
N VAL A 53 -2.89 1.47 -10.93
CA VAL A 53 -2.36 1.13 -9.60
C VAL A 53 -2.56 2.28 -8.61
N ARG A 54 -2.39 3.53 -9.05
CA ARG A 54 -2.60 4.69 -8.17
C ARG A 54 -4.06 4.90 -7.83
N TRP A 55 -4.96 4.66 -8.78
CA TRP A 55 -6.40 4.86 -8.60
C TRP A 55 -7.06 3.72 -7.82
N GLY A 56 -6.56 2.47 -7.95
CA GLY A 56 -7.01 1.34 -7.13
C GLY A 56 -6.48 1.34 -5.70
N LYS A 57 -5.54 2.23 -5.36
CA LYS A 57 -4.85 2.24 -4.07
C LYS A 57 -5.67 2.82 -2.92
N ASP A 58 -6.78 3.50 -3.21
CA ASP A 58 -7.66 4.02 -2.16
C ASP A 58 -8.48 2.90 -1.47
N ASP A 59 -8.65 1.74 -2.13
CA ASP A 59 -9.32 0.56 -1.54
C ASP A 59 -8.42 -0.25 -0.60
N GLU A 60 -7.09 -0.08 -0.67
CA GLU A 60 -6.14 -0.85 0.16
C GLU A 60 -6.11 -0.41 1.64
N LYS A 61 -6.84 0.66 2.02
CA LYS A 61 -6.89 1.15 3.40
C LYS A 61 -7.42 0.11 4.38
N GLU A 62 -8.22 -0.86 3.94
CA GLU A 62 -8.70 -1.94 4.81
C GLU A 62 -7.59 -2.89 5.28
N THR A 63 -6.54 -3.11 4.47
CA THR A 63 -5.49 -4.10 4.78
C THR A 63 -4.58 -3.67 5.93
N LYS A 64 -4.44 -2.36 6.17
CA LYS A 64 -3.62 -1.81 7.26
C LYS A 64 -4.21 -2.06 8.65
N SER A 65 -5.53 -2.28 8.74
CA SER A 65 -6.19 -2.54 10.03
C SER A 65 -5.79 -3.90 10.63
N LYS A 66 -5.65 -4.92 9.77
CA LYS A 66 -5.37 -6.31 10.20
C LYS A 66 -3.96 -6.48 10.75
N THR A 67 -2.97 -5.77 10.20
CA THR A 67 -1.60 -5.81 10.70
C THR A 67 -1.46 -5.16 12.07
N ALA A 68 -2.13 -4.03 12.30
CA ALA A 68 -2.15 -3.37 13.61
C ALA A 68 -2.72 -4.28 14.71
N ILE A 69 -3.83 -4.97 14.44
CA ILE A 69 -4.45 -5.91 15.38
C ILE A 69 -3.49 -7.06 15.73
N PHE A 70 -2.76 -7.59 14.75
CA PHE A 70 -1.78 -8.66 14.97
C PHE A 70 -0.64 -8.22 15.91
N TYR A 71 -0.12 -6.99 15.73
CA TYR A 71 0.89 -6.45 16.64
C TYR A 71 0.36 -6.30 18.07
N TYR A 72 -0.87 -5.81 18.25
CA TYR A 72 -1.47 -5.72 19.58
C TYR A 72 -1.62 -7.09 20.26
N LEU A 73 -2.00 -8.14 19.52
CA LEU A 73 -2.09 -9.49 20.05
C LEU A 73 -0.73 -10.03 20.51
N ILE A 74 0.33 -9.79 19.74
CA ILE A 74 1.70 -10.18 20.13
C ILE A 74 2.12 -9.48 21.42
N TYR A 75 1.92 -8.16 21.50
CA TYR A 75 2.27 -7.41 22.71
C TYR A 75 1.47 -7.88 23.92
N ALA A 76 0.17 -8.13 23.76
CA ALA A 76 -0.67 -8.66 24.83
C ALA A 76 -0.18 -10.03 25.33
N ALA A 77 0.15 -10.95 24.42
CA ALA A 77 0.69 -12.27 24.77
C ALA A 77 2.04 -12.16 25.50
N LEU A 78 2.91 -11.24 25.08
CA LEU A 78 4.22 -11.03 25.70
C LEU A 78 4.08 -10.47 27.12
N ILE A 79 3.17 -9.52 27.34
CA ILE A 79 2.89 -8.95 28.67
C ILE A 79 2.27 -10.00 29.61
N ILE A 80 1.27 -10.74 29.14
CA ILE A 80 0.63 -11.77 29.98
C ILE A 80 1.63 -12.90 30.28
N GLY A 81 2.41 -13.32 29.29
CA GLY A 81 3.45 -14.33 29.45
C GLY A 81 4.55 -13.89 30.42
N SER A 82 4.98 -12.62 30.37
CA SER A 82 6.00 -12.12 31.29
C SER A 82 5.47 -12.03 32.72
N ILE A 83 4.24 -11.55 32.92
CA ILE A 83 3.60 -11.54 34.24
C ILE A 83 3.50 -12.97 34.79
N TYR A 84 3.00 -13.92 33.99
CA TYR A 84 2.90 -15.31 34.42
C TYR A 84 4.27 -15.90 34.80
N PHE A 85 5.29 -15.65 33.98
CA PHE A 85 6.65 -16.12 34.24
C PHE A 85 7.23 -15.55 35.54
N ILE A 86 6.99 -14.27 35.83
CA ILE A 86 7.45 -13.59 37.04
C ILE A 86 6.74 -14.13 38.29
N PHE A 87 5.42 -14.36 38.23
CA PHE A 87 4.63 -14.73 39.42
C PHE A 87 4.55 -16.22 39.71
N PHE A 88 4.65 -17.09 38.69
CA PHE A 88 4.46 -18.53 38.85
C PHE A 88 5.77 -19.33 38.85
N THR A 89 6.90 -18.68 38.56
CA THR A 89 8.22 -19.32 38.57
C THR A 89 9.03 -18.76 39.74
N ASP A 90 9.81 -19.60 40.42
CA ASP A 90 10.81 -19.17 41.43
C ASP A 90 11.97 -18.35 40.79
N PHE A 91 11.80 -17.87 39.56
CA PHE A 91 12.80 -17.07 38.86
C PHE A 91 13.11 -15.78 39.62
N VAL A 92 12.10 -15.10 40.15
CA VAL A 92 12.30 -13.89 40.95
C VAL A 92 13.04 -14.21 42.25
N ASP A 93 12.65 -15.28 42.94
CA ASP A 93 13.30 -15.70 44.18
C ASP A 93 14.74 -16.14 43.94
N ASN A 94 15.02 -16.87 42.86
CA ASN A 94 16.37 -17.26 42.45
C ASN A 94 17.20 -16.05 42.00
N LEU A 95 16.61 -15.07 41.33
CA LEU A 95 17.28 -13.84 40.91
C LEU A 95 17.64 -12.99 42.13
N VAL A 96 16.71 -12.82 43.08
CA VAL A 96 16.95 -12.12 44.36
C VAL A 96 18.00 -12.87 45.21
N ALA A 97 17.98 -14.20 45.22
CA ALA A 97 18.99 -15.03 45.88
C ALA A 97 20.38 -14.88 45.25
N LEU A 98 20.46 -14.76 43.92
CA LEU A 98 21.70 -14.49 43.19
C LEU A 98 22.30 -13.12 43.54
N PHE A 99 21.44 -12.13 43.82
CA PHE A 99 21.85 -10.80 44.30
C PHE A 99 22.12 -10.73 45.81
N GLY A 100 22.11 -11.87 46.52
CA GLY A 100 22.62 -11.97 47.89
C GLY A 100 21.70 -11.42 48.99
N ILE A 101 20.44 -11.12 48.68
CA ILE A 101 19.46 -10.66 49.68
C ILE A 101 18.77 -11.90 50.26
N ARG A 102 19.45 -12.54 51.21
CA ARG A 102 18.88 -13.61 52.04
C ARG A 102 18.46 -13.01 53.39
N LYS A 103 17.26 -13.38 53.86
CA LYS A 103 16.96 -13.38 55.30
C LYS A 103 17.41 -14.71 55.91
#